data_AF-H2Z8H7-F1
#
_entry.id   AF-H2Z8H7-F1
#
_cell.length_a   1.000
_cell.length_b   1.000
_cell.length_c   1.000
_cell.angle_alpha   90.00
_cell.angle_beta   90.00
_cell.angle_gamma   90.00
#
_symmetry.space_group_name_H-M   'P 1'
#
loop_
_entity.id
_entity.type
_entity.pdbx_description
1 polymer ?
#
loop_
_entity_poly.entity_id
_entity_poly.type
_entity_poly.pdbx_seq_one_letter_code
_entity_poly.pdbx_strand_id
1 'polypeptide(L)'
;MHGEASKNVLDGLNMFDGTDACYFDDGQQGFNNQNDTRVFDYTKWETLRFLLSQLRYYVNEFHVDGFRFNGLSTMIFHDPSKYGQHQLCSR
;
A
#
# COMPACT_ATOMS: atom_id res chain seq x y z
N MET A 1 0.03 -6.09 -3.46
CA MET A 1 -0.09 -6.17 -1.99
C MET A 1 -0.79 -4.90 -1.56
N HIS A 2 -1.79 -4.96 -0.68
CA HIS A 2 -2.62 -3.77 -0.40
C HIS A 2 -1.98 -2.73 0.51
N GLY A 3 -0.85 -3.04 1.15
CA GLY A 3 -0.08 -2.09 1.96
C GLY A 3 0.78 -1.14 1.13
N GLU A 4 1.39 -1.64 0.06
CA GLU A 4 2.38 -0.90 -0.73
C GLU A 4 2.37 -1.37 -2.19
N ALA A 5 2.77 -0.48 -3.10
CA ALA A 5 2.96 -0.76 -4.52
C ALA A 5 4.38 -0.47 -4.98
N SER A 6 4.77 -1.07 -6.11
CA SER A 6 6.03 -0.75 -6.78
C SER A 6 6.09 0.73 -7.17
N LYS A 7 7.27 1.34 -7.06
CA LYS A 7 7.53 2.70 -7.55
C LYS A 7 7.68 2.78 -9.07
N ASN A 8 7.61 1.68 -9.80
CA ASN A 8 7.78 1.68 -11.24
C ASN A 8 6.65 2.46 -11.93
N VAL A 9 7.05 3.34 -12.84
CA VAL A 9 6.14 4.18 -13.62
C VAL A 9 5.75 3.53 -14.95
N LEU A 10 6.66 2.76 -15.57
CA LEU A 10 6.43 2.22 -16.93
C LEU A 10 5.43 1.05 -16.97
N ASP A 11 5.41 0.24 -15.92
CA ASP A 11 4.64 -1.01 -15.84
C ASP A 11 3.84 -1.12 -14.52
N GLY A 12 3.78 -0.04 -13.75
CA GLY A 12 3.17 0.01 -12.43
C GLY A 12 2.08 1.07 -12.31
N LEU A 13 1.57 1.19 -11.08
CA LEU A 13 0.54 2.18 -10.74
C LEU A 13 1.12 3.57 -10.43
N ASN A 14 2.45 3.69 -10.34
CA ASN A 14 3.08 4.95 -10.01
C ASN A 14 2.92 5.98 -11.14
N MET A 15 2.60 7.22 -10.79
CA MET A 15 2.39 8.31 -11.75
C MET A 15 1.33 7.97 -12.82
N PHE A 16 0.30 7.20 -12.46
CA PHE A 16 -0.67 6.66 -13.41
C PHE A 16 -1.38 7.72 -14.26
N ASP A 17 -1.69 8.89 -13.67
CA ASP A 17 -2.26 10.05 -14.36
C ASP A 17 -1.22 11.16 -14.63
N GLY A 18 0.07 10.85 -14.46
CA GLY A 18 1.16 11.82 -14.54
C GLY A 18 1.40 12.61 -13.25
N THR A 19 0.65 12.34 -12.17
CA THR A 19 0.83 12.97 -10.85
C THR A 19 1.29 11.98 -9.79
N ASP A 20 1.94 12.50 -8.75
CA ASP A 20 2.49 11.66 -7.68
C ASP A 20 1.42 11.21 -6.67
N ALA A 21 0.21 11.75 -6.77
CA ALA A 21 -0.84 11.62 -5.76
C ALA A 21 -2.10 10.89 -6.25
N CYS A 22 -2.08 10.25 -7.43
CA CYS A 22 -3.27 9.60 -8.00
C CYS A 22 -3.89 8.57 -7.04
N TYR A 23 -3.13 7.51 -6.73
CA TYR A 23 -3.51 6.45 -5.79
C TYR A 23 -2.71 6.47 -4.49
N PHE A 24 -1.64 7.28 -4.45
CA PHE A 24 -0.67 7.32 -3.37
C PHE A 24 -0.75 8.64 -2.60
N ASP A 25 -0.21 8.64 -1.39
CA ASP A 25 0.05 9.88 -0.67
C ASP A 25 1.09 10.72 -1.42
N ASP A 26 1.01 12.04 -1.28
CA ASP A 26 1.91 12.97 -1.97
C ASP A 26 3.24 13.16 -1.20
N GLY A 27 4.29 13.48 -1.94
CA GLY A 27 5.61 13.78 -1.40
C GLY A 27 6.24 12.63 -0.60
N GLN A 28 6.98 12.98 0.46
CA GLN A 28 7.75 12.00 1.24
C GLN A 28 6.87 11.02 2.05
N GLN A 29 5.61 11.37 2.34
CA GLN A 29 4.72 10.50 3.11
C GLN A 29 4.22 9.31 2.29
N GLY A 30 4.11 9.46 0.97
CA GLY A 30 3.74 8.39 0.05
C GLY A 30 4.88 7.46 -0.36
N PHE A 31 6.06 7.59 0.26
CA PHE A 31 7.24 6.81 -0.10
C PHE A 31 7.81 6.07 1.11
N ASN A 32 7.95 4.75 0.99
CA ASN A 32 8.67 3.95 1.96
C ASN A 32 10.11 3.75 1.51
N ASN A 33 11.03 4.54 2.07
CA ASN A 33 12.46 4.50 1.74
C ASN A 33 13.15 3.16 2.07
N GLN A 34 12.64 2.39 3.04
CA GLN A 34 13.24 1.11 3.43
C GLN A 34 12.96 0.03 2.39
N ASN A 35 11.75 0.05 1.81
CA ASN A 35 11.28 -0.95 0.87
C ASN A 35 11.33 -0.50 -0.59
N ASP A 36 11.60 0.77 -0.84
CA ASP A 36 11.64 1.39 -2.16
C ASP A 36 10.27 1.32 -2.88
N THR A 37 9.20 1.53 -2.10
CA THR A 37 7.80 1.35 -2.51
C THR A 37 6.95 2.61 -2.29
N ARG A 38 5.76 2.60 -2.87
CA ARG A 38 4.73 3.64 -2.75
C ARG A 38 3.62 3.21 -1.80
N VAL A 39 3.19 4.13 -0.95
CA VAL A 39 2.14 3.92 0.06
C VAL A 39 0.82 4.50 -0.45
N PHE A 40 -0.24 3.69 -0.42
CA PHE A 40 -1.56 4.09 -0.88
C PHE A 40 -2.18 5.15 0.02
N ASP A 41 -2.88 6.11 -0.60
CA ASP A 41 -3.72 7.06 0.14
C ASP A 41 -5.09 6.44 0.38
N TYR A 42 -5.29 5.90 1.59
CA TYR A 42 -6.54 5.27 2.01
C TYR A 42 -7.67 6.27 2.29
N THR A 43 -7.41 7.57 2.26
CA THR A 43 -8.44 8.62 2.43
C THR A 43 -9.19 8.90 1.13
N LYS A 44 -8.58 8.57 -0.02
CA LYS A 44 -9.18 8.73 -1.35
C LYS A 44 -10.19 7.63 -1.64
N TRP A 45 -11.40 8.06 -2.00
CA TRP A 45 -12.49 7.15 -2.38
C TRP A 45 -12.11 6.21 -3.52
N GLU A 46 -11.40 6.73 -4.52
CA GLU A 46 -10.99 5.96 -5.69
C GLU A 46 -9.95 4.90 -5.38
N THR A 47 -9.03 5.18 -4.45
CA THR A 47 -8.08 4.19 -3.93
C THR A 47 -8.81 3.07 -3.19
N LEU A 48 -9.74 3.41 -2.29
CA LEU A 48 -10.55 2.41 -1.59
C LEU A 48 -11.38 1.56 -2.57
N ARG A 49 -12.02 2.21 -3.55
CA ARG A 49 -12.79 1.54 -4.59
C ARG A 49 -11.92 0.55 -5.37
N PHE A 50 -10.73 0.96 -5.78
CA PHE A 50 -9.77 0.09 -6.46
C PHE A 50 -9.38 -1.12 -5.59
N LEU A 51 -8.95 -0.88 -4.35
CA LEU A 51 -8.47 -1.93 -3.45
C LEU A 51 -9.56 -2.94 -3.08
N LEU A 52 -10.77 -2.48 -2.77
CA LEU A 52 -11.91 -3.34 -2.46
C LEU A 52 -12.40 -4.11 -3.69
N SER A 53 -12.38 -3.48 -4.86
CA SER A 53 -12.75 -4.15 -6.11
C SER A 53 -11.77 -5.27 -6.46
N GLN A 54 -10.47 -5.08 -6.20
CA GLN A 54 -9.47 -6.14 -6.36
C GLN A 54 -9.78 -7.34 -5.45
N LEU A 55 -10.14 -7.12 -4.18
CA LEU A 55 -10.52 -8.22 -3.28
C LEU A 55 -11.74 -8.97 -3.80
N ARG A 56 -12.79 -8.23 -4.19
CA ARG A 56 -14.00 -8.82 -4.76
C ARG A 56 -13.71 -9.61 -6.04
N TYR A 57 -12.83 -9.10 -6.90
CA TYR A 57 -12.41 -9.78 -8.13
C TYR A 57 -11.79 -11.15 -7.83
N TYR A 58 -10.87 -11.23 -6.86
CA TYR A 58 -10.28 -12.51 -6.48
C TYR A 58 -11.28 -13.49 -5.87
N VAL A 59 -12.22 -13.03 -5.05
CA VAL A 59 -13.30 -13.88 -4.51
C VAL A 59 -14.17 -14.42 -5.64
N ASN A 60 -14.60 -13.57 -6.57
CA ASN A 60 -15.56 -13.94 -7.60
C ASN A 60 -14.96 -14.80 -8.71
N GLU A 61 -13.78 -14.43 -9.21
CA GLU A 61 -13.19 -15.11 -10.37
C GLU A 61 -12.40 -16.35 -9.95
N PHE A 62 -11.71 -16.29 -8.81
CA PHE A 62 -10.80 -17.35 -8.37
C PHE A 62 -11.32 -18.13 -7.16
N HIS A 63 -12.48 -17.77 -6.61
CA HIS A 63 -13.12 -18.48 -5.50
C HIS A 63 -12.18 -18.67 -4.30
N VAL A 64 -11.35 -17.66 -4.02
CA VAL A 64 -10.42 -17.71 -2.89
C VAL A 64 -11.18 -17.72 -1.56
N ASP A 65 -10.79 -18.60 -0.65
CA ASP A 65 -11.45 -18.76 0.66
C ASP A 65 -11.00 -17.73 1.72
N GLY A 66 -9.97 -16.94 1.42
CA GLY A 66 -9.46 -15.95 2.35
C GLY A 66 -8.25 -15.19 1.84
N PHE A 67 -7.87 -14.15 2.60
CA PHE A 67 -6.75 -13.27 2.29
C PHE A 67 -5.79 -13.17 3.46
N ARG A 68 -4.50 -13.07 3.16
CA ARG A 68 -3.47 -12.64 4.11
C ARG A 68 -2.97 -11.26 3.68
N PHE A 69 -3.16 -10.26 4.54
CA PHE A 69 -2.67 -8.92 4.31
C PHE A 69 -1.26 -8.76 4.87
N ASN A 70 -0.32 -8.39 4.01
CA ASN A 70 1.06 -8.06 4.39
C ASN A 70 1.23 -6.53 4.38
N GLY A 71 2.12 -6.02 5.24
CA GLY A 71 2.33 -4.57 5.38
C GLY A 71 1.26 -3.86 6.22
N LEU A 72 0.47 -4.58 7.03
CA LEU A 72 -0.57 -3.95 7.87
C LEU A 72 -0.02 -2.89 8.82
N SER A 73 1.22 -3.04 9.29
CA SER A 73 1.85 -2.03 10.15
C SER A 73 1.95 -0.69 9.43
N THR A 74 2.39 -0.65 8.17
CA THR A 74 2.52 0.61 7.41
C THR A 74 1.15 1.20 7.06
N MET A 75 0.11 0.37 6.99
CA MET A 75 -1.27 0.83 6.85
C MET A 75 -1.83 1.48 8.12
N ILE A 76 -1.41 1.03 9.31
CA ILE A 76 -1.93 1.49 10.60
C ILE A 76 -1.09 2.64 11.16
N PHE A 77 0.23 2.62 10.92
CA PHE A 77 1.18 3.58 11.48
C PHE A 77 1.89 4.34 10.35
N HIS A 78 1.53 5.61 10.19
CA HIS A 78 2.14 6.56 9.23
C HIS A 78 3.56 7.00 9.59
N ASP A 79 4.09 6.63 10.77
CA ASP A 79 5.38 7.09 11.28
C ASP A 79 6.44 5.97 11.26
N PRO A 80 7.38 5.98 10.30
CA PRO A 80 8.49 5.02 10.22
C PRO A 80 9.42 5.06 11.43
N SER A 81 9.48 6.19 12.15
CA SER A 81 10.41 6.36 13.27
C SER A 81 10.03 5.54 14.51
N LYS A 82 8.77 5.05 14.58
CA LYS A 82 8.28 4.20 15.69
C LYS A 82 8.60 2.72 15.54
N TYR A 83 9.10 2.29 14.38
CA TYR A 83 9.48 0.90 14.12
C TYR A 83 10.79 0.48 14.77
N GLY A 84 11.68 1.44 15.07
CA GLY A 84 12.99 1.16 15.69
C GLY A 84 12.95 0.69 17.15
N GLN A 85 11.79 0.75 17.83
CA GLN A 85 11.68 0.40 19.26
C GLN A 85 10.93 -0.90 19.56
N HIS A 86 10.16 -1.46 18.61
CA HIS A 86 9.41 -2.69 18.86
C HIS A 86 10.08 -3.97 18.35
N GLN A 87 11.18 -3.87 17.60
CA GLN A 87 11.96 -5.04 17.16
C GLN A 87 13.01 -5.53 18.17
N LEU A 88 13.03 -4.99 19.40
CA LEU A 88 13.95 -5.40 20.48
C LEU A 88 13.40 -6.47 21.44
N CYS A 89 12.17 -6.97 21.25
CA CYS A 89 11.61 -8.01 22.12
C CYS A 89 11.17 -9.25 21.33
N SER A 90 12.14 -9.94 20.73
CA SER A 90 12.04 -11.39 20.49
C SER A 90 13.43 -12.01 20.68
N ARG A 91 13.72 -12.34 21.94
CA ARG A 91 14.62 -13.45 22.29
C ARG A 91 13.75 -14.64 22.66
#